data_AF-A0A952WU08-F1
#
_entry.id   AF-A0A952WU08-F1
#
_cell.length_a   1.000
_cell.length_b   1.000
_cell.length_c   1.000
_cell.angle_alpha   90.00
_cell.angle_beta   90.00
_cell.angle_gamma   90.00
#
_symmetry.space_group_name_H-M   'P 1'
#
loop_
_entity.id
_entity.type
_entity.pdbx_description
1 polymer ?
#
loop_
_entity_poly.entity_id
_entity_poly.type
_entity_poly.pdbx_seq_one_letter_code
_entity_poly.pdbx_strand_id
1 'polypeptide(L)'
;MPDDTNAVPEQNKQDPSRPTGAEPRLPLARPAGEEPAPIELVDDTCPKCGATLAHDAVLCIKCGYDLKANVVREPGVGVVEVDPNAEEPKAAPRGGEFVVPGRGGPQVLATAGVFLALGALIFSGVNTEAAGVWVTVGTIALMLYNIALHTCTGVAAVAVAARLSEQAFGRFELATARMFLAVALFHLVVSLRIPVHAGVAMAIKWGVAMGVYYLAVMLLFKKDRAGAALIALAHFVLWVLLQLGAELSAWVAAAGKAGA
;
A
#
# COMPACT_ATOMS: atom_id res chain seq x y z
N MET A 1 -43.26 23.07 -28.97
CA MET A 1 -42.78 21.86 -29.66
C MET A 1 -42.39 20.86 -28.59
N PRO A 2 -43.14 19.77 -28.43
CA PRO A 2 -42.67 18.61 -27.68
C PRO A 2 -41.84 17.72 -28.63
N ASP A 3 -40.68 17.22 -28.20
CA ASP A 3 -40.15 15.95 -28.72
C ASP A 3 -38.98 15.43 -27.87
N ASP A 4 -39.29 14.42 -27.07
CA ASP A 4 -38.67 13.10 -27.10
C ASP A 4 -37.13 13.01 -27.15
N THR A 5 -36.53 12.78 -25.98
CA THR A 5 -35.34 11.93 -25.86
C THR A 5 -35.55 10.93 -24.73
N ASN A 6 -36.34 9.90 -25.06
CA ASN A 6 -36.44 8.67 -24.29
C ASN A 6 -35.08 7.97 -24.23
N ALA A 7 -34.48 7.95 -23.04
CA ALA A 7 -33.37 7.07 -22.73
C ALA A 7 -33.85 5.61 -22.78
N VAL A 8 -33.39 4.86 -23.78
CA VAL A 8 -33.60 3.42 -23.85
C VAL A 8 -32.72 2.77 -22.77
N PRO A 9 -33.28 1.96 -21.85
CA PRO A 9 -32.47 1.19 -20.93
C PRO A 9 -31.72 0.11 -21.72
N GLU A 10 -30.41 0.11 -21.59
CA GLU A 10 -29.51 -0.90 -22.12
C GLU A 10 -29.86 -2.26 -21.52
N GLN A 11 -30.70 -3.02 -22.23
CA GLN A 11 -31.01 -4.40 -21.90
C GLN A 11 -29.75 -5.24 -22.10
N ASN A 12 -29.09 -5.47 -20.97
CA ASN A 12 -28.08 -6.49 -20.72
C ASN A 12 -28.57 -7.84 -21.26
N LYS A 13 -28.14 -8.18 -22.48
CA LYS A 13 -28.29 -9.50 -23.08
C LYS A 13 -27.44 -10.47 -22.27
N GLN A 14 -28.08 -11.07 -21.27
CA GLN A 14 -27.57 -12.25 -20.60
C GLN A 14 -27.46 -13.37 -21.64
N ASP A 15 -26.22 -13.74 -21.93
CA ASP A 15 -25.85 -14.87 -22.77
C ASP A 15 -26.41 -16.18 -22.13
N PRO A 16 -27.36 -16.88 -22.79
CA PRO A 16 -27.97 -18.10 -22.26
C PRO A 16 -27.02 -19.29 -22.21
N SER A 17 -25.79 -19.13 -22.69
CA SER A 17 -24.83 -20.22 -22.88
C SER A 17 -23.99 -20.53 -21.64
N ARG A 18 -24.20 -19.86 -20.49
CA ARG A 18 -23.36 -20.06 -19.30
C ARG A 18 -23.85 -21.30 -18.52
N PRO A 19 -23.17 -22.46 -18.58
CA PRO A 19 -23.56 -23.65 -17.86
C PRO A 19 -23.59 -23.34 -16.36
N THR A 20 -24.79 -23.42 -15.80
CA THR A 20 -25.06 -23.31 -14.38
C THR A 20 -24.71 -24.65 -13.74
N GLY A 21 -23.81 -24.65 -12.76
CA GLY A 21 -23.66 -25.78 -11.83
C GLY A 21 -22.55 -26.77 -12.16
N ALA A 22 -21.30 -26.35 -11.95
CA ALA A 22 -20.29 -27.22 -11.37
C ALA A 22 -19.29 -26.32 -10.65
N GLU A 23 -19.34 -26.29 -9.31
CA GLU A 23 -18.22 -25.75 -8.54
C GLU A 23 -16.95 -26.48 -9.01
N PRO A 24 -15.89 -25.76 -9.41
CA PRO A 24 -14.62 -26.39 -9.73
C PRO A 24 -14.15 -27.10 -8.46
N ARG A 25 -14.29 -28.43 -8.43
CA ARG A 25 -13.66 -29.27 -7.43
C ARG A 25 -12.17 -28.99 -7.55
N LEU A 26 -11.66 -28.18 -6.62
CA LEU A 26 -10.23 -28.00 -6.43
C LEU A 26 -9.61 -29.40 -6.38
N PRO A 27 -8.65 -29.71 -7.28
CA PRO A 27 -7.94 -30.98 -7.23
C PRO A 27 -7.44 -31.17 -5.80
N LEU A 28 -7.87 -32.27 -5.16
CA LEU A 28 -7.38 -32.68 -3.85
C LEU A 28 -5.85 -32.59 -3.90
N ALA A 29 -5.29 -31.73 -3.04
CA ALA A 29 -3.86 -31.52 -2.95
C ALA A 29 -3.20 -32.89 -2.76
N ARG A 30 -2.42 -33.30 -3.77
CA ARG A 30 -1.61 -34.51 -3.72
C ARG A 30 -0.68 -34.35 -2.51
N PRO A 31 -0.59 -35.34 -1.59
CA PRO A 31 0.25 -35.23 -0.40
C PRO A 31 1.68 -34.89 -0.82
N ALA A 32 2.22 -33.83 -0.20
CA ALA A 32 3.59 -33.39 -0.40
C ALA A 32 4.53 -34.45 0.19
N GLY A 33 5.07 -35.33 -0.65
CA GLY A 33 5.99 -36.36 -0.19
C GLY A 33 6.32 -37.46 -1.17
N GLU A 34 5.57 -37.63 -2.26
CA GLU A 34 5.85 -38.66 -3.25
C GLU A 34 6.32 -38.01 -4.56
N GLU A 35 7.63 -37.73 -4.59
CA GLU A 35 8.33 -37.40 -5.82
C GLU A 35 8.35 -38.69 -6.66
N PRO A 36 7.66 -38.74 -7.82
CA PRO A 36 7.62 -39.94 -8.63
C PRO A 36 9.06 -40.30 -9.01
N ALA A 37 9.47 -41.52 -8.70
CA ALA A 37 10.79 -42.01 -9.02
C ALA A 37 11.07 -41.75 -10.51
N PRO A 38 12.27 -41.23 -10.88
CA PRO A 38 12.65 -41.06 -12.27
C PRO A 38 12.46 -42.39 -12.98
N ILE A 39 11.54 -42.42 -13.95
CA ILE A 39 11.44 -43.55 -14.86
C ILE A 39 12.70 -43.48 -15.71
N GLU A 40 13.69 -44.32 -15.40
CA GLU A 40 14.79 -44.57 -16.33
C GLU A 40 14.15 -45.13 -17.60
N LEU A 41 14.13 -44.29 -18.66
CA LEU A 41 13.70 -44.70 -19.98
C LEU A 41 14.71 -45.76 -20.45
N VAL A 42 14.31 -47.03 -20.39
CA VAL A 42 15.10 -48.16 -20.89
C VAL A 42 15.33 -48.04 -22.40
N ASP A 43 14.48 -47.26 -23.09
CA ASP A 43 14.54 -47.04 -24.52
C ASP A 43 14.43 -45.55 -24.86
N ASP A 44 15.24 -45.08 -25.81
CA ASP A 44 15.21 -43.72 -26.41
C ASP A 44 13.97 -43.51 -27.30
N THR A 45 12.80 -44.00 -26.89
CA THR A 45 11.55 -43.89 -27.67
C THR A 45 10.39 -43.36 -26.84
N CYS A 46 9.57 -42.52 -27.48
CA CYS A 46 8.39 -41.95 -26.86
C CYS A 46 7.34 -43.05 -26.62
N PRO A 47 6.85 -43.24 -25.38
CA PRO A 47 5.91 -44.31 -25.05
C PRO A 47 4.53 -44.11 -25.70
N LYS A 48 4.20 -42.88 -26.11
CA LYS A 48 2.92 -42.58 -26.76
C LYS A 48 2.92 -42.84 -28.26
N CYS A 49 3.99 -42.49 -28.96
CA CYS A 49 3.99 -42.45 -30.43
C CYS A 49 5.16 -43.20 -31.09
N GLY A 50 6.06 -43.80 -30.29
CA GLY A 50 7.22 -44.56 -30.77
C GLY A 50 8.31 -43.72 -31.45
N ALA A 51 8.24 -42.39 -31.38
CA ALA A 51 9.29 -41.54 -31.95
C ALA A 51 10.59 -41.68 -31.17
N THR A 52 11.73 -41.79 -31.86
CA THR A 52 13.05 -41.73 -31.23
C THR A 52 13.25 -40.36 -30.58
N LEU A 53 13.69 -40.35 -29.33
CA LEU A 53 13.92 -39.17 -28.52
C LEU A 53 15.43 -39.00 -28.28
N ALA A 54 15.86 -37.78 -28.00
CA ALA A 54 17.19 -37.56 -27.43
C ALA A 54 17.21 -38.08 -25.98
N HIS A 55 18.37 -38.53 -25.52
CA HIS A 55 18.55 -39.10 -24.17
C HIS A 55 18.16 -38.13 -23.03
N ASP A 56 18.16 -36.82 -23.30
CA ASP A 56 17.78 -35.75 -22.35
C ASP A 56 16.42 -35.09 -22.67
N ALA A 57 15.66 -35.66 -23.61
CA ALA A 57 14.38 -35.10 -24.00
C ALA A 57 13.40 -35.12 -22.81
N VAL A 58 12.83 -33.95 -22.49
CA VAL A 58 11.77 -33.81 -21.49
C VAL A 58 10.38 -33.92 -22.13
N LEU A 59 10.29 -33.66 -23.43
CA LEU A 59 9.04 -33.61 -24.18
C LEU A 59 9.22 -34.20 -25.58
N CYS A 60 8.24 -34.98 -26.05
CA CYS A 60 8.22 -35.50 -27.41
C CYS A 60 7.75 -34.41 -28.38
N ILE A 61 8.66 -33.89 -29.21
CA ILE A 61 8.37 -32.86 -30.23
C ILE A 61 7.32 -33.34 -31.24
N LYS A 62 7.24 -34.64 -31.51
CA LYS A 62 6.30 -35.20 -32.51
C LYS A 62 4.85 -35.18 -32.04
N CYS A 63 4.59 -35.43 -30.75
CA CYS A 63 3.21 -35.66 -30.27
C CYS A 63 2.84 -34.92 -28.98
N GLY A 64 3.72 -34.05 -28.46
CA GLY A 64 3.49 -33.24 -27.27
C GLY A 64 3.51 -34.02 -25.95
N TYR A 65 4.02 -35.25 -25.94
CA TYR A 65 4.07 -36.06 -24.71
C TYR A 65 5.15 -35.56 -23.75
N ASP A 66 4.75 -35.13 -22.55
CA ASP A 66 5.65 -34.72 -21.47
C ASP A 66 6.11 -35.97 -20.71
N LEU A 67 7.39 -36.30 -20.82
CA LEU A 67 7.98 -37.50 -20.21
C LEU A 67 8.04 -37.42 -18.68
N LYS A 68 8.08 -36.20 -18.11
CA LYS A 68 8.10 -36.00 -16.65
C LYS A 68 6.71 -36.05 -16.05
N ALA A 69 5.75 -35.42 -16.73
CA ALA A 69 4.38 -35.34 -16.23
C ALA A 69 3.52 -36.54 -16.66
N ASN A 70 4.02 -37.39 -17.57
CA ASN A 70 3.32 -38.55 -18.12
C ASN A 70 1.96 -38.18 -18.74
N VAL A 71 1.88 -37.01 -19.38
CA VAL A 71 0.66 -36.46 -19.99
C VAL A 71 0.97 -35.82 -21.33
N VAL A 72 -0.03 -35.76 -22.20
CA VAL A 72 0.05 -35.06 -23.48
C VAL A 72 -0.31 -33.61 -23.26
N ARG A 73 0.59 -32.69 -23.60
CA ARG A 73 0.26 -31.27 -23.63
C ARG A 73 -0.27 -30.91 -25.00
N GLU A 74 -1.47 -30.36 -25.04
CA GLU A 74 -1.97 -29.70 -26.25
C GLU A 74 -1.34 -28.30 -26.31
N PRO A 75 -0.55 -27.98 -27.35
CA PRO A 75 -0.02 -26.64 -27.50
C PRO A 75 -1.18 -25.68 -27.77
N GLY A 76 -1.45 -24.78 -26.82
CA GLY A 76 -2.34 -23.65 -27.04
C GLY A 76 -1.67 -22.65 -27.98
N VAL A 77 -2.17 -22.53 -29.21
CA VAL A 77 -1.73 -21.49 -30.14
C VAL A 77 -2.48 -20.21 -29.80
N GLY A 78 -1.90 -19.38 -28.93
CA GLY A 78 -2.40 -18.04 -28.65
C GLY A 78 -1.79 -17.06 -29.64
N VAL A 79 -2.61 -16.36 -30.42
CA VAL A 79 -2.15 -15.16 -31.14
C VAL A 79 -2.08 -14.05 -30.10
N VAL A 80 -0.88 -13.74 -29.66
CA VAL A 80 -0.65 -12.48 -28.93
C VAL A 80 -0.63 -11.39 -30.00
N GLU A 81 -1.72 -10.65 -30.13
CA GLU A 81 -1.70 -9.40 -30.90
C GLU A 81 -0.70 -8.46 -30.23
N VAL A 82 0.47 -8.33 -30.85
CA VAL A 82 1.48 -7.34 -30.45
C VAL A 82 1.09 -6.05 -31.16
N ASP A 83 0.44 -5.14 -30.45
CA ASP A 83 0.18 -3.79 -30.94
C ASP A 83 1.53 -3.06 -31.14
N PRO A 84 1.91 -2.69 -32.38
CA PRO A 84 3.18 -2.01 -32.66
C PRO A 84 3.24 -0.58 -32.10
N ASN A 85 2.11 -0.03 -31.61
CA ASN A 85 2.04 1.24 -30.90
C ASN A 85 1.87 1.08 -29.38
N ALA A 86 1.82 -0.14 -28.85
CA ALA A 86 1.86 -0.33 -27.41
C ALA A 86 3.23 0.17 -26.91
N GLU A 87 3.21 1.19 -26.04
CA GLU A 87 4.38 1.63 -25.29
C GLU A 87 5.10 0.39 -24.75
N GLU A 88 6.42 0.31 -24.98
CA GLU A 88 7.24 -0.82 -24.52
C GLU A 88 6.81 -1.18 -23.09
N PRO A 89 6.46 -2.47 -22.83
CA PRO A 89 5.96 -2.85 -21.52
C PRO A 89 7.02 -2.46 -20.50
N LYS A 90 6.73 -1.38 -19.77
CA LYS A 90 7.62 -0.79 -18.78
C LYS A 90 8.06 -1.93 -17.88
N ALA A 91 9.32 -2.35 -18.02
CA ALA A 91 9.83 -3.60 -17.47
C ALA A 91 9.24 -3.79 -16.07
N ALA A 92 8.45 -4.86 -15.89
CA ALA A 92 7.69 -5.07 -14.68
C ALA A 92 8.62 -4.81 -13.48
N PRO A 93 8.31 -3.84 -12.61
CA PRO A 93 9.24 -3.41 -11.57
C PRO A 93 9.68 -4.64 -10.77
N ARG A 94 11.00 -4.84 -10.68
CA ARG A 94 11.59 -6.05 -10.07
C ARG A 94 11.21 -6.22 -8.60
N GLY A 95 10.74 -5.16 -7.95
CA GLY A 95 10.09 -5.20 -6.64
C GLY A 95 8.59 -4.95 -6.77
N GLY A 96 7.79 -5.78 -6.11
CA GLY A 96 6.33 -5.61 -6.05
C GLY A 96 5.90 -4.23 -5.51
N GLU A 97 4.60 -3.99 -5.46
CA GLU A 97 4.07 -2.71 -4.99
C GLU A 97 4.45 -2.42 -3.53
N PHE A 98 4.97 -1.22 -3.26
CA PHE A 98 5.30 -0.75 -1.94
C PHE A 98 4.03 -0.65 -1.09
N VAL A 99 2.96 -0.06 -1.64
CA VAL A 99 1.66 0.10 -0.97
C VAL A 99 0.71 -1.00 -1.43
N VAL A 100 0.78 -2.14 -0.73
CA VAL A 100 -0.04 -3.32 -1.05
C VAL A 100 -1.49 -3.12 -0.57
N PRO A 101 -2.51 -3.45 -1.38
CA PRO A 101 -3.91 -3.50 -0.95
C PRO A 101 -4.16 -4.57 0.13
N GLY A 102 -5.25 -4.45 0.91
CA GLY A 102 -5.70 -5.52 1.82
C GLY A 102 -5.81 -5.19 3.32
N ARG A 103 -5.71 -3.91 3.73
CA ARG A 103 -5.99 -3.47 5.11
C ARG A 103 -6.98 -2.32 5.14
N GLY A 104 -8.21 -2.61 4.74
CA GLY A 104 -9.27 -1.62 4.57
C GLY A 104 -9.19 -0.86 3.24
N GLY A 105 -10.34 -0.40 2.78
CA GLY A 105 -10.42 0.50 1.63
C GLY A 105 -9.94 1.92 1.99
N PRO A 106 -9.48 2.72 1.02
CA PRO A 106 -9.02 4.08 1.26
C PRO A 106 -10.11 4.94 1.92
N GLN A 107 -11.38 4.75 1.54
CA GLN A 107 -12.51 5.47 2.14
C GLN A 107 -12.66 5.15 3.64
N VAL A 108 -12.64 3.87 4.02
CA VAL A 108 -12.78 3.44 5.43
C VAL A 108 -11.66 4.01 6.29
N LEU A 109 -10.42 3.95 5.80
CA LEU A 109 -9.26 4.47 6.51
C LEU A 109 -9.30 6.01 6.63
N ALA A 110 -9.70 6.71 5.56
CA ALA A 110 -9.84 8.15 5.58
C ALA A 110 -10.94 8.59 6.56
N THR A 111 -12.10 7.95 6.54
CA THR A 111 -13.19 8.21 7.49
C THR A 111 -12.74 7.99 8.94
N ALA A 112 -12.05 6.88 9.24
CA ALA A 112 -11.48 6.65 10.56
C ALA A 112 -10.48 7.75 10.95
N GLY A 113 -9.63 8.18 10.01
CA GLY A 113 -8.69 9.29 10.21
C GLY A 113 -9.39 10.60 10.55
N VAL A 114 -10.54 10.91 9.93
CA VAL A 114 -11.32 12.12 10.22
C VAL A 114 -11.80 12.11 11.66
N PHE A 115 -12.34 10.98 12.15
CA PHE A 115 -12.78 10.89 13.55
C PHE A 115 -11.63 11.05 14.55
N LEU A 116 -10.46 10.46 14.26
CA LEU A 116 -9.28 10.65 15.11
C LEU A 116 -8.77 12.10 15.08
N ALA A 117 -8.78 12.73 13.91
CA ALA A 117 -8.38 14.13 13.76
C ALA A 117 -9.32 15.04 14.55
N LEU A 118 -10.64 14.86 14.44
CA LEU A 118 -11.63 15.59 15.24
C LEU A 118 -11.39 15.41 16.74
N GLY A 119 -11.11 14.18 17.18
CA GLY A 119 -10.71 13.90 18.56
C GLY A 119 -9.48 14.72 18.98
N ALA A 120 -8.42 14.74 18.16
CA ALA A 120 -7.22 15.52 18.43
C ALA A 120 -7.51 17.02 18.53
N LEU A 121 -8.36 17.56 17.63
CA LEU A 121 -8.77 18.97 17.67
C LEU A 121 -9.52 19.32 18.96
N ILE A 122 -10.47 18.48 19.38
CA ILE A 122 -11.23 18.67 20.62
C ILE A 122 -10.30 18.65 21.84
N PHE A 123 -9.46 17.61 21.97
CA PHE A 123 -8.52 17.51 23.09
C PHE A 123 -7.52 18.66 23.12
N SER A 124 -7.04 19.11 21.96
CA SER A 124 -6.16 20.27 21.84
C SER A 124 -6.86 21.56 22.35
N GLY A 125 -8.13 21.76 21.96
CA GLY A 125 -8.94 22.88 22.43
C GLY A 125 -9.15 22.87 23.94
N VAL A 126 -9.66 21.75 24.49
CA VAL A 126 -9.90 21.58 25.94
C VAL A 126 -8.64 21.83 26.77
N ASN A 127 -7.47 21.44 26.24
CA ASN A 127 -6.21 21.63 26.93
C ASN A 127 -5.73 23.08 27.01
N THR A 128 -6.35 24.01 26.28
CA THR A 128 -5.96 25.43 26.19
C THR A 128 -7.01 26.41 26.73
N GLU A 129 -8.14 25.93 27.26
CA GLU A 129 -9.28 26.78 27.68
C GLU A 129 -8.90 27.88 28.68
N ALA A 130 -7.87 27.67 29.51
CA ALA A 130 -7.39 28.67 30.47
C ALA A 130 -6.69 29.88 29.82
N ALA A 131 -6.34 29.82 28.53
CA ALA A 131 -5.58 30.86 27.83
C ALA A 131 -6.46 31.84 27.02
N GLY A 132 -7.79 31.67 27.05
CA GLY A 132 -8.75 32.53 26.35
C GLY A 132 -9.14 32.06 24.95
N VAL A 133 -10.30 32.53 24.47
CA VAL A 133 -10.97 32.02 23.26
C VAL A 133 -10.08 32.09 22.00
N TRP A 134 -9.37 33.19 21.79
CA TRP A 134 -8.51 33.35 20.61
C TRP A 134 -7.32 32.38 20.61
N VAL A 135 -6.76 32.07 21.77
CA VAL A 135 -5.69 31.08 21.89
C VAL A 135 -6.23 29.68 21.61
N THR A 136 -7.42 29.35 22.10
CA THR A 136 -8.09 28.08 21.79
C THR A 136 -8.35 27.92 20.29
N VAL A 137 -8.93 28.94 19.64
CA VAL A 137 -9.18 28.93 18.19
C VAL A 137 -7.87 28.79 17.40
N GLY A 138 -6.84 29.56 17.76
CA GLY A 138 -5.52 29.49 17.13
C GLY A 138 -4.88 28.12 17.29
N THR A 139 -4.99 27.48 18.47
CA THR A 139 -4.44 26.15 18.73
C THR A 139 -5.16 25.06 17.92
N ILE A 140 -6.49 25.14 17.81
CA ILE A 140 -7.28 24.23 16.99
C ILE A 140 -6.90 24.38 15.51
N ALA A 141 -6.82 25.61 15.00
CA ALA A 141 -6.43 25.89 13.63
C ALA A 141 -5.01 25.40 13.32
N LEU A 142 -4.07 25.64 14.23
CA LEU A 142 -2.69 25.17 14.11
C LEU A 142 -2.61 23.63 14.14
N MET A 143 -3.39 22.97 14.98
CA MET A 143 -3.46 21.51 15.03
C MET A 143 -3.98 20.94 13.70
N LEU A 144 -5.04 21.52 13.14
CA LEU A 144 -5.58 21.11 11.84
C LEU A 144 -4.53 21.28 10.72
N TYR A 145 -3.85 22.43 10.70
CA TYR A 145 -2.76 22.71 9.77
C TYR A 145 -1.62 21.68 9.90
N ASN A 146 -1.19 21.37 11.12
CA ASN A 146 -0.13 20.40 11.38
C ASN A 146 -0.52 18.98 10.92
N ILE A 147 -1.75 18.54 11.17
CA ILE A 147 -2.24 17.24 10.68
C ILE A 147 -2.18 17.19 9.14
N ALA A 148 -2.63 18.24 8.46
CA ALA A 148 -2.59 18.31 7.00
C ALA A 148 -1.15 18.31 6.46
N LEU A 149 -0.30 19.18 7.00
CA LEU A 149 1.11 19.30 6.61
C LEU A 149 1.86 17.98 6.82
N HIS A 150 1.71 17.35 7.97
CA HIS A 150 2.40 16.10 8.28
C HIS A 150 1.84 14.89 7.53
N THR A 151 0.57 14.93 7.14
CA THR A 151 0.03 13.93 6.22
C THR A 151 0.72 14.04 4.86
N CYS A 152 0.86 15.25 4.30
CA CYS A 152 1.55 15.48 3.04
C CYS A 152 3.03 15.06 3.10
N THR A 153 3.76 15.44 4.15
CA THR A 153 5.17 15.03 4.31
C THR A 153 5.30 13.54 4.55
N GLY A 154 4.34 12.91 5.21
CA GLY A 154 4.31 11.46 5.37
C GLY A 154 4.10 10.73 4.05
N VAL A 155 3.23 11.23 3.17
CA VAL A 155 3.05 10.66 1.82
C VAL A 155 4.34 10.80 1.00
N ALA A 156 5.00 11.96 1.08
CA ALA A 156 6.33 12.14 0.47
C ALA A 156 7.36 11.16 1.05
N ALA A 157 7.35 10.92 2.37
CA ALA A 157 8.23 9.95 3.02
C ALA A 157 7.99 8.51 2.53
N VAL A 158 6.73 8.12 2.31
CA VAL A 158 6.40 6.82 1.71
C VAL A 158 6.94 6.72 0.29
N ALA A 159 6.90 7.82 -0.48
CA ALA A 159 7.45 7.84 -1.85
C ALA A 159 8.98 7.69 -1.84
N VAL A 160 9.66 8.39 -0.93
CA VAL A 160 11.10 8.24 -0.71
C VAL A 160 11.44 6.82 -0.28
N ALA A 161 10.71 6.25 0.68
CA ALA A 161 10.93 4.88 1.14
C ALA A 161 10.72 3.84 0.03
N ALA A 162 9.69 4.03 -0.82
CA ALA A 162 9.46 3.18 -1.99
C ALA A 162 10.63 3.24 -2.99
N ARG A 163 11.15 4.45 -3.25
CA ARG A 163 12.32 4.66 -4.13
C ARG A 163 13.59 4.03 -3.56
N LEU A 164 13.86 4.21 -2.27
CA LEU A 164 15.01 3.61 -1.60
C LEU A 164 14.92 2.08 -1.50
N SER A 165 13.70 1.52 -1.54
CA SER A 165 13.47 0.07 -1.53
C SER A 165 13.37 -0.54 -2.94
N GLU A 166 13.59 0.26 -3.99
CA GLU A 166 13.42 -0.14 -5.40
C GLU A 166 12.04 -0.77 -5.71
N GLN A 167 11.00 -0.35 -4.99
CA GLN A 167 9.62 -0.83 -5.17
C GLN A 167 8.77 0.22 -5.87
N ALA A 168 7.79 -0.23 -6.67
CA ALA A 168 6.80 0.66 -7.25
C ALA A 168 5.93 1.28 -6.15
N PHE A 169 5.59 2.57 -6.22
CA PHE A 169 4.85 3.25 -5.15
C PHE A 169 3.47 2.61 -4.86
N GLY A 170 2.78 2.10 -5.88
CA GLY A 170 1.43 1.54 -5.75
C GLY A 170 0.34 2.62 -5.74
N ARG A 171 -0.78 2.35 -5.05
CA ARG A 171 -1.98 3.21 -5.08
C ARG A 171 -1.83 4.43 -4.16
N PHE A 172 -1.80 5.63 -4.76
CA PHE A 172 -1.64 6.90 -4.03
C PHE A 172 -2.74 7.18 -3.01
N GLU A 173 -4.01 6.98 -3.39
CA GLU A 173 -5.15 7.20 -2.48
C GLU A 173 -5.04 6.38 -1.18
N LEU A 174 -4.58 5.14 -1.30
CA LEU A 174 -4.42 4.24 -0.16
C LEU A 174 -3.24 4.66 0.73
N ALA A 175 -2.13 5.10 0.12
CA ALA A 175 -0.98 5.64 0.84
C ALA A 175 -1.38 6.88 1.66
N THR A 176 -2.11 7.80 1.04
CA THR A 176 -2.60 9.03 1.66
C THR A 176 -3.57 8.74 2.80
N ALA A 177 -4.55 7.85 2.60
CA ALA A 177 -5.49 7.49 3.66
C ALA A 177 -4.81 6.82 4.87
N ARG A 178 -3.84 5.92 4.62
CA ARG A 178 -3.04 5.28 5.68
C ARG A 178 -2.19 6.29 6.43
N MET A 179 -1.55 7.19 5.71
CA MET A 179 -0.70 8.21 6.33
C MET A 179 -1.53 9.20 7.16
N PHE A 180 -2.66 9.66 6.62
CA PHE A 180 -3.59 10.53 7.33
C PHE A 180 -4.07 9.89 8.63
N LEU A 181 -4.47 8.62 8.60
CA LEU A 181 -4.88 7.88 9.79
C LEU A 181 -3.75 7.78 10.83
N ALA A 182 -2.51 7.47 10.40
CA ALA A 182 -1.36 7.37 11.28
C ALA A 182 -1.00 8.72 11.95
N VAL A 183 -1.02 9.80 11.18
CA VAL A 183 -0.73 11.16 11.65
C VAL A 183 -1.84 11.67 12.58
N ALA A 184 -3.11 11.45 12.24
CA ALA A 184 -4.24 11.79 13.10
C ALA A 184 -4.16 11.06 14.45
N LEU A 185 -3.82 9.77 14.44
CA LEU A 185 -3.61 8.98 15.66
C LEU A 185 -2.44 9.52 16.50
N PHE A 186 -1.33 9.88 15.87
CA PHE A 186 -0.18 10.51 16.54
C PHE A 186 -0.60 11.80 17.25
N HIS A 187 -1.26 12.71 16.53
CA HIS A 187 -1.71 13.98 17.08
C HIS A 187 -2.76 13.81 18.17
N LEU A 188 -3.63 12.80 18.08
CA LEU A 188 -4.56 12.46 19.16
C LEU A 188 -3.79 12.10 20.43
N VAL A 189 -2.80 11.20 20.35
CA VAL A 189 -1.98 10.79 21.51
C VAL A 189 -1.21 11.99 22.09
N VAL A 190 -0.63 12.84 21.24
CA VAL A 190 0.02 14.09 21.68
C VAL A 190 -0.99 15.11 22.23
N SER A 191 -2.28 14.98 21.96
CA SER A 191 -3.31 15.84 22.55
C SER A 191 -3.85 15.30 23.88
N LEU A 192 -3.55 14.05 24.25
CA LEU A 192 -3.97 13.51 25.54
C LEU A 192 -3.13 14.11 26.69
N ARG A 193 -3.81 14.41 27.80
CA ARG A 193 -3.17 14.77 29.08
C ARG A 193 -2.92 13.48 29.86
N ILE A 194 -1.66 13.05 29.87
CA ILE A 194 -1.20 11.95 30.71
C ILE A 194 -0.77 12.57 32.05
N PRO A 195 -1.35 12.18 33.19
CA PRO A 195 -0.95 12.68 34.50
C PRO A 195 0.38 12.03 34.91
N VAL A 196 1.49 12.64 34.48
CA VAL A 196 2.86 12.23 34.79
C VAL A 196 3.65 13.42 35.34
N HIS A 197 4.64 13.16 36.20
CA HIS A 197 5.47 14.21 36.78
C HIS A 197 6.12 15.08 35.69
N ALA A 198 6.06 16.41 35.85
CA ALA A 198 6.32 17.40 34.81
C ALA A 198 7.66 17.19 34.05
N GLY A 199 8.72 16.78 34.75
CA GLY A 199 10.04 16.60 34.13
C GLY A 199 10.15 15.42 33.16
N VAL A 200 9.41 14.32 33.40
CA VAL A 200 9.46 13.11 32.56
C VAL A 200 8.24 13.03 31.64
N ALA A 201 7.21 13.82 31.92
CA ALA A 201 5.95 13.84 31.20
C ALA A 201 6.12 14.06 29.69
N MET A 202 6.97 15.01 29.32
CA MET A 202 7.21 15.34 27.92
C MET A 202 7.88 14.17 27.18
N ALA A 203 8.97 13.63 27.72
CA ALA A 203 9.70 12.53 27.09
C ALA A 203 8.82 11.27 26.94
N ILE A 204 8.06 10.91 27.97
CA ILE A 204 7.15 9.76 27.93
C ILE A 204 6.06 9.99 26.88
N LYS A 205 5.43 11.17 26.87
CA LYS A 205 4.35 11.49 25.94
C LYS A 205 4.80 11.40 24.49
N TRP A 206 5.94 12.00 24.16
CA TRP A 206 6.52 11.92 22.82
C TRP A 206 6.95 10.50 22.47
N GLY A 207 7.58 9.78 23.40
CA GLY A 207 7.97 8.38 23.20
C GLY A 207 6.77 7.47 22.91
N VAL A 208 5.68 7.62 23.67
CA VAL A 208 4.42 6.88 23.44
C VAL A 208 3.81 7.26 22.10
N ALA A 209 3.73 8.56 21.77
CA ALA A 209 3.18 8.99 20.49
C ALA A 209 3.99 8.46 19.30
N MET A 210 5.33 8.53 19.35
CA MET A 210 6.21 7.98 18.31
C MET A 210 6.06 6.46 18.21
N GLY A 211 5.96 5.75 19.34
CA GLY A 211 5.72 4.31 19.38
C GLY A 211 4.39 3.91 18.72
N VAL A 212 3.30 4.63 19.05
CA VAL A 212 1.98 4.43 18.44
C VAL A 212 2.01 4.72 16.94
N TYR A 213 2.68 5.81 16.52
CA TYR A 213 2.85 6.13 15.10
C TYR A 213 3.63 5.05 14.36
N TYR A 214 4.77 4.60 14.90
CA TYR A 214 5.57 3.54 14.29
C TYR A 214 4.78 2.24 14.16
N LEU A 215 4.04 1.85 15.21
CA LEU A 215 3.15 0.69 15.19
C LEU A 215 2.04 0.87 14.15
N ALA A 216 1.43 2.05 14.05
CA ALA A 216 0.42 2.34 13.05
C ALA A 216 0.99 2.24 11.63
N VAL A 217 2.18 2.76 11.34
CA VAL A 217 2.84 2.62 10.04
C VAL A 217 3.11 1.15 9.70
N MET A 218 3.67 0.39 10.64
CA MET A 218 3.93 -1.05 10.47
C MET A 218 2.63 -1.82 10.19
N LEU A 219 1.57 -1.54 10.96
CA LEU A 219 0.27 -2.17 10.81
C LEU A 219 -0.52 -1.68 9.60
N LEU A 220 -0.39 -0.45 9.13
CA LEU A 220 -1.17 0.04 8.00
C LEU A 220 -0.51 -0.34 6.67
N PHE A 221 0.82 -0.24 6.57
CA PHE A 221 1.55 -0.51 5.34
C PHE A 221 1.96 -1.98 5.14
N LYS A 222 1.74 -2.84 6.14
CA LYS A 222 2.12 -4.28 6.09
C LYS A 222 3.59 -4.46 5.71
N LYS A 223 4.44 -3.57 6.23
CA LYS A 223 5.89 -3.67 6.09
C LYS A 223 6.46 -4.40 7.29
N ASP A 224 7.59 -5.03 7.05
CA ASP A 224 8.46 -5.54 8.11
C ASP A 224 9.03 -4.37 8.93
N ARG A 225 9.80 -4.70 9.98
CA ARG A 225 10.36 -3.68 10.89
C ARG A 225 11.28 -2.71 10.15
N ALA A 226 12.05 -3.18 9.18
CA ALA A 226 12.96 -2.36 8.39
C ALA A 226 12.20 -1.42 7.45
N GLY A 227 11.23 -1.93 6.68
CA GLY A 227 10.42 -1.08 5.80
C GLY A 227 9.59 -0.04 6.56
N ALA A 228 9.03 -0.40 7.72
CA ALA A 228 8.34 0.57 8.58
C ALA A 228 9.29 1.62 9.18
N ALA A 229 10.49 1.20 9.60
CA ALA A 229 11.51 2.10 10.12
C ALA A 229 12.00 3.08 9.05
N LEU A 230 12.15 2.63 7.80
CA LEU A 230 12.52 3.47 6.67
C LEU A 230 11.49 4.58 6.43
N ILE A 231 10.19 4.25 6.43
CA ILE A 231 9.11 5.25 6.30
C ILE A 231 9.14 6.24 7.47
N ALA A 232 9.23 5.73 8.70
CA ALA A 232 9.24 6.58 9.90
C ALA A 232 10.46 7.51 9.95
N LEU A 233 11.65 7.01 9.61
CA LEU A 233 12.88 7.79 9.56
C LEU A 233 12.83 8.85 8.45
N ALA A 234 12.38 8.48 7.24
CA ALA A 234 12.21 9.44 6.15
C ALA A 234 11.22 10.56 6.53
N HIS A 235 10.12 10.21 7.20
CA HIS A 235 9.16 11.20 7.68
C HIS A 235 9.75 12.09 8.79
N PHE A 236 10.49 11.50 9.72
CA PHE A 236 11.18 12.25 10.78
C PHE A 236 12.20 13.24 10.22
N VAL A 237 13.01 12.84 9.23
CA VAL A 237 13.97 13.75 8.58
C VAL A 237 13.25 14.91 7.89
N LEU A 238 12.18 14.64 7.13
CA LEU A 238 11.38 15.70 6.51
C LEU A 238 10.76 16.63 7.55
N TRP A 239 10.29 16.09 8.68
CA TRP A 239 9.78 16.87 9.80
C TRP A 239 10.84 17.80 10.40
N VAL A 240 12.04 17.28 10.69
CA VAL A 240 13.17 18.09 11.20
C VAL A 240 13.51 19.21 10.22
N LEU A 241 13.59 18.93 8.92
CA LEU A 241 13.87 19.95 7.91
C LEU A 241 12.82 21.05 7.87
N LEU A 242 11.53 20.70 7.97
CA LEU A 242 10.44 21.69 8.04
C LEU A 242 10.52 22.53 9.31
N GLN A 243 10.79 21.91 10.46
CA GLN A 243 10.91 22.65 11.73
C GLN A 243 12.09 23.62 11.68
N LEU A 244 13.25 23.18 11.20
CA LEU A 244 14.42 24.05 11.03
C LEU A 244 14.11 25.23 10.10
N GLY A 245 13.39 25.00 9.00
CA GLY A 245 12.95 26.06 8.09
C GLY A 245 12.03 27.08 8.76
N ALA A 246 11.08 26.62 9.58
CA ALA A 246 10.17 27.48 10.33
C ALA A 246 10.90 28.34 11.38
N GLU A 247 11.81 27.73 12.15
CA GLU A 247 12.62 28.44 13.16
C GLU A 247 13.54 29.48 12.51
N LEU A 248 14.20 29.13 11.39
CA LEU A 248 15.03 30.08 10.63
C LEU A 248 14.20 31.25 10.10
N SER A 249 13.00 30.99 9.58
CA SER A 249 12.09 32.04 9.10
C SER A 249 11.66 32.97 10.23
N ALA A 250 11.32 32.42 11.40
CA ALA A 250 10.96 33.20 12.59
C ALA A 250 12.14 34.06 13.08
N TRP A 251 13.35 33.51 13.09
CA TRP A 251 14.58 34.23 13.44
C TRP A 251 14.84 35.42 12.50
N VAL A 252 14.74 35.21 11.18
CA VAL A 252 14.89 36.29 10.18
C VAL A 252 13.84 37.39 10.37
N ALA A 253 12.58 37.01 10.61
CA ALA A 253 11.51 37.97 10.86
C ALA A 253 11.72 38.78 12.14
N ALA A 254 12.27 38.18 13.20
CA ALA A 254 12.61 38.86 14.43
C ALA A 254 13.78 39.84 14.24
N ALA A 255 14.83 39.44 13.53
CA ALA A 255 15.97 40.31 13.22
C ALA A 255 15.55 41.54 12.41
N GLY A 256 14.64 41.37 11.44
CA GLY A 256 14.10 42.48 10.65
C GLY A 256 13.34 43.53 11.48
N LYS A 257 12.64 43.12 12.55
CA LYS A 257 11.94 44.03 13.46
C LYS A 257 12.87 44.78 14.41
N ALA A 258 14.05 44.22 14.72
CA ALA A 258 15.02 44.85 15.62
C ALA A 258 15.90 45.90 14.91
N GLY A 259 16.00 45.83 13.58
CA GLY A 259 16.75 46.78 12.76
C GLY A 259 15.93 47.92 12.16
N ALA A 260 14.61 47.93 12.38
CA ALA A 260 13.67 48.96 11.94
C ALA A 260 13.24 49.83 13.14
#